data_AF-A0A0N4ZMI7-F1
#
_entry.id   AF-A0A0N4ZMI7-F1
#
_cell.length_a   1.000
_cell.length_b   1.000
_cell.length_c   1.000
_cell.angle_alpha   90.00
_cell.angle_beta   90.00
_cell.angle_gamma   90.00
#
_symmetry.space_group_name_H-M   'P 1'
#
loop_
_entity.id
_entity.type
_entity.pdbx_description
1 polymer ?
#
loop_
_entity_poly.entity_id
_entity_poly.type
_entity_poly.pdbx_seq_one_letter_code
_entity_poly.pdbx_strand_id
1 'polypeptide(L)'
;MVFAWNECDTKKALVSALVPAGVGAFTAYNVMKDKNVMDFLLSGCECKCAPKDPCVYTAVDILALSPVGYAAYMVFRNGGGFEYNDTKLAMALYGGTLLAWLSAIPVCKKKDRKCLLVNSVITHLLAAGTAYTFYQIDKTAGKLCIPLVVLSGIYTLMSYGGYKKFKTN
;
A
#
# COMPACT_ATOMS: atom_id res chain seq x y z
N MET A 1 -27.04 18.58 -6.50
CA MET A 1 -26.67 19.12 -5.18
C MET A 1 -25.15 19.24 -5.18
N VAL A 2 -24.59 20.45 -5.10
CA VAL A 2 -23.13 20.62 -5.04
C VAL A 2 -22.70 20.29 -3.61
N PHE A 3 -22.03 19.17 -3.40
CA PHE A 3 -21.45 18.83 -2.10
C PHE A 3 -20.28 19.78 -1.83
N ALA A 4 -20.53 20.87 -1.11
CA ALA A 4 -19.48 21.80 -0.69
C ALA A 4 -18.59 21.14 0.36
N TRP A 5 -17.26 21.19 0.16
CA TRP A 5 -16.28 20.69 1.13
C TRP A 5 -16.20 21.62 2.34
N ASN A 6 -16.33 21.07 3.56
CA ASN A 6 -16.33 21.85 4.79
C ASN A 6 -15.18 21.48 5.75
N GLU A 7 -15.10 22.17 6.89
CA GLU A 7 -14.06 21.94 7.90
C GLU A 7 -14.15 20.54 8.52
N CYS A 8 -15.36 20.03 8.74
CA CYS A 8 -15.58 18.67 9.27
C CYS A 8 -15.07 17.62 8.29
N ASP A 9 -15.27 17.82 6.99
CA ASP A 9 -14.73 16.95 5.94
C ASP A 9 -13.20 16.97 5.96
N THR A 10 -12.60 18.14 6.12
CA THR A 10 -11.14 18.30 6.22
C THR A 10 -10.57 17.52 7.41
N LYS A 11 -11.18 17.64 8.59
CA LYS A 11 -10.75 16.91 9.80
C LYS A 11 -10.83 15.40 9.60
N LYS A 12 -11.95 14.91 9.04
CA LYS A 12 -12.12 13.47 8.77
C LYS A 12 -11.12 12.97 7.73
N ALA A 13 -10.89 13.73 6.66
CA ALA A 13 -9.93 13.36 5.64
C ALA A 13 -8.49 13.30 6.16
N LEU A 14 -8.11 14.24 7.05
CA LEU A 14 -6.82 14.22 7.73
C LEU A 14 -6.67 12.97 8.62
N VAL A 15 -7.68 12.65 9.42
CA VAL A 15 -7.68 11.42 10.24
C VAL A 15 -7.58 10.17 9.37
N SER A 16 -8.33 10.12 8.26
CA SER A 16 -8.26 9.00 7.31
C SER A 16 -6.89 8.89 6.65
N ALA A 17 -6.20 9.99 6.35
CA ALA A 17 -4.84 10.01 5.81
C ALA A 17 -3.78 9.48 6.80
N LEU A 18 -3.98 9.69 8.10
CA LEU A 18 -3.07 9.19 9.14
C LEU A 18 -3.09 7.67 9.27
N VAL A 19 -4.21 7.00 8.95
CA VAL A 19 -4.34 5.54 9.04
C VAL A 19 -3.31 4.81 8.15
N PRO A 20 -3.29 5.00 6.82
CA PRO A 20 -2.33 4.32 5.95
C PRO A 20 -0.89 4.82 6.16
N ALA A 21 -0.69 6.09 6.53
CA ALA A 21 0.62 6.59 6.94
C ALA A 21 1.15 5.82 8.16
N GLY A 22 0.31 5.59 9.17
CA GLY A 22 0.62 4.79 10.35
C GLY A 22 0.92 3.33 10.01
N VAL A 23 0.17 2.73 9.08
CA VAL A 23 0.46 1.38 8.56
C VAL A 23 1.84 1.32 7.91
N GLY A 24 2.18 2.28 7.04
CA GLY A 24 3.49 2.36 6.41
C GLY A 24 4.62 2.49 7.42
N ALA A 25 4.50 3.44 8.36
CA ALA A 25 5.49 3.64 9.42
C ALA A 25 5.64 2.41 10.33
N PHE A 26 4.55 1.76 10.70
CA PHE A 26 4.58 0.58 11.57
C PHE A 26 5.22 -0.63 10.87
N THR A 27 4.90 -0.89 9.60
CA THR A 27 5.54 -1.95 8.82
C THR A 27 7.03 -1.68 8.66
N ALA A 28 7.41 -0.45 8.28
CA ALA A 28 8.80 -0.04 8.13
C ALA A 28 9.59 -0.20 9.44
N TYR A 29 9.07 0.28 10.56
CA TYR A 29 9.70 0.13 11.87
C TYR A 29 9.97 -1.35 12.22
N ASN A 30 8.99 -2.23 11.98
CA ASN A 30 9.16 -3.66 12.26
C ASN A 30 10.17 -4.35 11.35
N VAL A 31 10.31 -3.89 10.10
CA VAL A 31 11.32 -4.37 9.16
C VAL A 31 12.72 -3.85 9.56
N MET A 32 12.83 -2.56 9.90
CA MET A 32 14.11 -1.92 10.25
C MET A 32 14.70 -2.39 11.58
N LYS A 33 13.86 -2.70 12.57
CA LYS A 33 14.37 -3.18 13.88
C LYS A 33 14.95 -4.59 13.80
N ASP A 34 14.55 -5.39 12.80
CA ASP A 34 14.93 -6.79 12.67
C ASP A 34 15.99 -6.96 11.58
N LYS A 35 17.26 -6.95 11.99
CA LYS A 35 18.42 -7.08 11.08
C LYS A 35 18.32 -8.30 10.17
N ASN A 36 17.82 -9.43 10.71
CA ASN A 36 17.66 -10.67 9.95
C ASN A 36 16.64 -10.53 8.81
N VAL A 37 15.59 -9.75 9.02
CA VAL A 37 14.59 -9.44 7.99
C VAL A 37 15.17 -8.44 6.99
N MET A 38 15.90 -7.43 7.46
CA MET A 38 16.54 -6.46 6.58
C MET A 38 17.56 -7.12 5.64
N ASP A 39 18.44 -7.96 6.16
CA ASP A 39 19.43 -8.71 5.37
C ASP A 39 18.76 -9.67 4.38
N PHE A 40 17.64 -10.30 4.79
CA PHE A 40 16.81 -11.08 3.89
C PHE A 40 16.26 -10.20 2.75
N LEU A 41 15.69 -9.04 3.01
CA LEU A 41 15.16 -8.17 1.95
C LEU A 41 16.27 -7.65 1.02
N LEU A 42 17.39 -7.17 1.58
CA LEU A 42 18.51 -6.62 0.83
C LEU A 42 19.24 -7.67 -0.03
N SER A 43 19.35 -8.92 0.43
CA SER A 43 19.97 -10.00 -0.36
C SER A 43 19.18 -10.42 -1.60
N GLY A 44 17.90 -10.06 -1.67
CA GLY A 44 17.01 -10.41 -2.79
C GLY A 44 17.11 -9.47 -4.00
N CYS A 45 17.61 -8.24 -3.84
CA CYS A 45 17.53 -7.22 -4.87
C CYS A 45 18.92 -6.66 -5.24
N GLU A 46 19.38 -6.98 -6.46
CA GLU A 46 20.57 -6.34 -7.08
C GLU A 46 20.19 -5.23 -8.07
N CYS A 47 18.98 -4.67 -7.96
CA CYS A 47 18.57 -3.60 -8.83
C CYS A 47 19.39 -2.34 -8.51
N LYS A 48 20.20 -1.87 -9.46
CA LYS A 48 21.00 -0.64 -9.30
C LYS A 48 20.16 0.60 -8.97
N CYS A 49 18.88 0.57 -9.33
CA CYS A 49 17.93 1.66 -9.14
C CYS A 49 17.23 1.63 -7.76
N ALA A 50 17.39 0.55 -6.99
CA ALA A 50 16.78 0.42 -5.67
C ALA A 50 17.63 1.18 -4.63
N PRO A 51 17.03 2.05 -3.79
CA PRO A 51 17.72 2.66 -2.67
C PRO A 51 18.37 1.60 -1.78
N LYS A 52 19.57 1.88 -1.26
CA LYS A 52 20.21 0.99 -0.26
C LYS A 52 19.83 1.34 1.17
N ASP A 53 19.39 2.58 1.38
CA ASP A 53 19.02 3.10 2.69
C ASP A 53 17.55 2.75 3.02
N PRO A 54 17.30 1.99 4.09
CA PRO A 54 15.95 1.67 4.56
C PRO A 54 15.08 2.90 4.90
N CYS A 55 15.70 4.01 5.31
CA CYS A 55 14.98 5.25 5.60
C CYS A 55 14.33 5.83 4.33
N VAL A 56 14.96 5.67 3.17
CA VAL A 56 14.40 6.13 1.89
C VAL A 56 13.18 5.30 1.52
N TYR A 57 13.23 3.98 1.67
CA TYR A 57 12.05 3.13 1.46
C TYR A 57 10.89 3.51 2.37
N THR A 58 11.20 3.76 3.65
CA THR A 58 10.19 4.18 4.63
C THR A 58 9.53 5.50 4.25
N ALA A 59 10.32 6.48 3.83
CA ALA A 59 9.79 7.76 3.37
C ALA A 59 8.90 7.60 2.14
N VAL A 60 9.34 6.80 1.16
CA VAL A 60 8.57 6.50 -0.05
C VAL A 60 7.26 5.78 0.27
N ASP A 61 7.28 4.80 1.17
CA ASP A 61 6.09 4.08 1.63
C ASP A 61 5.08 5.04 2.25
N ILE A 62 5.51 5.86 3.21
CA ILE A 62 4.63 6.83 3.88
C ILE A 62 4.06 7.83 2.87
N LEU A 63 4.89 8.36 1.97
CA LEU A 63 4.45 9.32 0.95
C LEU A 63 3.47 8.72 -0.06
N ALA A 64 3.64 7.44 -0.41
CA ALA A 64 2.73 6.75 -1.32
C ALA A 64 1.40 6.36 -0.64
N LEU A 65 1.44 6.02 0.65
CA LEU A 65 0.28 5.58 1.43
C LEU A 65 -0.60 6.74 1.93
N SER A 66 0.00 7.88 2.28
CA SER A 66 -0.73 9.01 2.91
C SER A 66 -1.88 9.56 2.04
N PRO A 67 -1.69 9.80 0.71
CA PRO A 67 -2.77 10.29 -0.14
C PRO A 67 -3.94 9.32 -0.28
N VAL A 68 -3.70 8.02 -0.07
CA VAL A 68 -4.71 6.96 -0.23
C VAL A 68 -5.75 7.04 0.88
N GLY A 69 -5.38 7.47 2.08
CA GLY A 69 -6.33 7.65 3.17
C GLY A 69 -7.24 8.87 2.95
N TYR A 70 -6.69 9.94 2.38
CA TYR A 70 -7.49 11.08 1.91
C TYR A 70 -8.44 10.65 0.77
N ALA A 71 -7.94 9.86 -0.19
CA ALA A 71 -8.74 9.28 -1.26
C ALA A 71 -9.87 8.39 -0.74
N ALA A 72 -9.61 7.56 0.28
CA ALA A 72 -10.61 6.69 0.89
C ALA A 72 -11.73 7.51 1.54
N TYR A 73 -11.40 8.64 2.17
CA TYR A 73 -12.43 9.55 2.69
C TYR A 73 -13.28 10.18 1.58
N MET A 74 -12.66 10.64 0.49
CA MET A 74 -13.40 11.16 -0.68
C MET A 74 -14.36 10.11 -1.25
N VAL A 75 -13.91 8.87 -1.38
CA VAL A 75 -14.73 7.75 -1.88
C VAL A 75 -15.87 7.42 -0.92
N PHE A 76 -15.58 7.34 0.38
CA PHE A 76 -16.61 7.10 1.38
C PHE A 76 -17.69 8.18 1.35
N ARG A 77 -17.30 9.46 1.27
CA ARG A 77 -18.22 10.59 1.22
C ARG A 77 -19.01 10.64 -0.09
N ASN A 78 -18.32 10.63 -1.22
CA ASN A 78 -18.92 10.85 -2.54
C ASN A 78 -19.71 9.62 -3.02
N GLY A 79 -19.34 8.43 -2.55
CA GLY A 79 -20.04 7.18 -2.81
C GLY A 79 -21.22 6.90 -1.86
N GLY A 80 -21.62 7.85 -1.01
CA GLY A 80 -22.78 7.70 -0.12
C GLY A 80 -22.56 6.74 1.06
N GLY A 81 -21.30 6.48 1.43
CA GLY A 81 -20.94 5.65 2.58
C GLY A 81 -21.25 4.16 2.40
N PHE A 82 -21.33 3.43 3.51
CA PHE A 82 -21.58 1.99 3.52
C PHE A 82 -23.05 1.60 3.26
N GLU A 83 -23.89 2.49 2.75
CA GLU A 83 -25.22 2.09 2.30
C GLU A 83 -25.16 1.51 0.87
N TYR A 84 -24.17 1.94 0.07
CA TYR A 84 -24.02 1.57 -1.33
C TYR A 84 -22.99 0.46 -1.52
N ASN A 85 -23.34 -0.52 -2.35
CA ASN A 85 -22.52 -1.71 -2.59
C ASN A 85 -21.15 -1.38 -3.22
N ASP A 86 -21.11 -0.42 -4.15
CA ASP A 86 -19.87 -0.03 -4.82
C ASP A 86 -18.88 0.58 -3.82
N THR A 87 -19.37 1.44 -2.92
CA THR A 87 -18.57 2.05 -1.85
C THR A 87 -18.11 1.01 -0.83
N LYS A 88 -18.97 0.06 -0.45
CA LYS A 88 -18.55 -1.08 0.40
C LYS A 88 -17.42 -1.87 -0.25
N LEU A 89 -17.56 -2.21 -1.53
CA LEU A 89 -16.54 -2.97 -2.27
C LEU A 89 -15.22 -2.19 -2.35
N ALA A 90 -15.28 -0.91 -2.71
CA ALA A 90 -14.12 -0.04 -2.79
C ALA A 90 -13.38 0.04 -1.44
N MET A 91 -14.12 0.24 -0.35
CA MET A 91 -13.55 0.29 1.00
C MET A 91 -13.05 -1.06 1.50
N ALA A 92 -13.68 -2.18 1.09
CA ALA A 92 -13.22 -3.52 1.39
C ALA A 92 -11.88 -3.83 0.70
N LEU A 93 -11.73 -3.45 -0.58
CA LEU A 93 -10.46 -3.56 -1.30
C LEU A 93 -9.38 -2.68 -0.67
N TYR A 94 -9.72 -1.45 -0.27
CA TYR A 94 -8.81 -0.56 0.44
C TYR A 94 -8.33 -1.18 1.76
N GLY A 95 -9.25 -1.66 2.60
CA GLY A 95 -8.92 -2.35 3.85
C GLY A 95 -8.06 -3.59 3.60
N GLY A 96 -8.39 -4.39 2.57
CA GLY A 96 -7.59 -5.52 2.12
C GLY A 96 -6.17 -5.13 1.72
N THR A 97 -6.01 -4.01 1.01
CA THR A 97 -4.69 -3.48 0.62
C THR A 97 -3.84 -3.17 1.85
N LEU A 98 -4.41 -2.52 2.87
CA LEU A 98 -3.69 -2.22 4.11
C LEU A 98 -3.33 -3.48 4.91
N LEU A 99 -4.24 -4.46 4.96
CA LEU A 99 -3.97 -5.75 5.60
C LEU A 99 -2.85 -6.52 4.89
N ALA A 100 -2.86 -6.55 3.56
CA ALA A 100 -1.81 -7.18 2.75
C ALA A 100 -0.44 -6.46 2.90
N TRP A 101 -0.47 -5.15 3.12
CA TRP A 101 0.72 -4.37 3.45
C TRP A 101 1.25 -4.72 4.85
N LEU A 102 0.39 -4.84 5.85
CA LEU A 102 0.76 -5.24 7.21
C LEU A 102 1.27 -6.68 7.28
N SER A 103 0.71 -7.59 6.47
CA SER A 103 1.15 -8.99 6.43
C SER A 103 2.56 -9.17 5.89
N ALA A 104 3.16 -8.14 5.28
CA ALA A 104 4.58 -8.14 4.95
C ALA A 104 5.46 -8.41 6.18
N ILE A 105 5.09 -7.97 7.38
CA ILE A 105 5.86 -8.19 8.61
C ILE A 105 6.05 -9.70 8.89
N PRO A 106 4.98 -10.51 9.13
CA PRO A 106 5.14 -11.93 9.37
C PRO A 106 5.66 -12.69 8.14
N VAL A 107 5.35 -12.25 6.91
CA VAL A 107 5.85 -12.88 5.67
C VAL A 107 7.37 -12.76 5.56
N CYS A 108 7.91 -11.56 5.79
CA CYS A 108 9.36 -11.35 5.77
C CYS A 108 10.08 -12.10 6.89
N LYS A 109 9.46 -12.26 8.06
CA LYS A 109 10.01 -13.08 9.17
C LYS A 109 10.14 -14.56 8.82
N LYS A 110 9.26 -15.10 7.97
CA LYS A 110 9.39 -16.48 7.47
C LYS A 110 10.61 -16.67 6.56
N LYS A 111 11.17 -15.58 6.01
CA LYS A 111 12.29 -15.59 5.06
C LYS A 111 12.06 -16.51 3.84
N ASP A 112 10.79 -16.70 3.46
CA ASP A 112 10.40 -17.49 2.29
C ASP A 112 10.15 -16.54 1.11
N ARG A 113 10.96 -16.67 0.06
CA ARG A 113 10.89 -15.85 -1.16
C ARG A 113 9.61 -16.06 -1.96
N LYS A 114 9.09 -17.29 -2.00
CA LYS A 114 7.83 -17.59 -2.68
C LYS A 114 6.68 -16.94 -1.92
N CYS A 115 6.68 -17.04 -0.59
CA CYS A 115 5.68 -16.39 0.25
C CYS A 115 5.72 -14.87 0.10
N LEU A 116 6.91 -14.27 0.08
CA LEU A 116 7.09 -12.83 -0.18
C LEU A 116 6.54 -12.42 -1.55
N LEU A 117 6.87 -13.16 -2.61
CA LEU A 117 6.35 -12.90 -3.96
C LEU A 117 4.82 -12.97 -4.01
N VAL A 118 4.21 -14.01 -3.44
CA VAL A 118 2.74 -14.16 -3.41
C VAL A 118 2.10 -12.99 -2.65
N ASN A 119 2.66 -12.60 -1.49
CA ASN A 119 2.17 -11.45 -0.73
C ASN A 119 2.26 -10.14 -1.54
N SER A 120 3.39 -9.90 -2.22
CA SER A 120 3.56 -8.71 -3.06
C SER A 120 2.56 -8.67 -4.22
N VAL A 121 2.35 -9.80 -4.92
CA VAL A 121 1.34 -9.89 -6.00
C VAL A 121 -0.07 -9.59 -5.47
N ILE A 122 -0.45 -10.19 -4.34
CA ILE A 122 -1.75 -9.93 -3.70
C ILE A 122 -1.89 -8.45 -3.36
N THR A 123 -0.85 -7.85 -2.75
CA THR A 123 -0.83 -6.44 -2.38
C THR A 123 -1.00 -5.55 -3.60
N HIS A 124 -0.32 -5.85 -4.71
CA HIS A 124 -0.42 -5.08 -5.95
C HIS A 124 -1.79 -5.20 -6.61
N LEU A 125 -2.36 -6.40 -6.69
CA LEU A 125 -3.70 -6.61 -7.25
C LEU A 125 -4.77 -5.90 -6.42
N LEU A 126 -4.66 -5.93 -5.09
CA LEU A 126 -5.56 -5.20 -4.20
C LEU A 126 -5.40 -3.68 -4.39
N ALA A 127 -4.16 -3.17 -4.43
CA ALA A 127 -3.92 -1.74 -4.66
C ALA A 127 -4.47 -1.27 -6.01
N ALA A 128 -4.28 -2.05 -7.08
CA ALA A 128 -4.84 -1.76 -8.39
C ALA A 128 -6.37 -1.80 -8.38
N GLY A 129 -6.96 -2.80 -7.70
CA GLY A 129 -8.41 -2.89 -7.51
C GLY A 129 -8.99 -1.72 -6.71
N THR A 130 -8.32 -1.30 -5.65
CA THR A 130 -8.66 -0.09 -4.88
C THR A 130 -8.59 1.14 -5.76
N ALA A 131 -7.50 1.36 -6.49
CA ALA A 131 -7.37 2.52 -7.38
C ALA A 131 -8.47 2.55 -8.45
N TYR A 132 -8.78 1.40 -9.05
CA TYR A 132 -9.83 1.27 -10.06
C TYR A 132 -11.22 1.59 -9.48
N THR A 133 -11.60 0.94 -8.38
CA THR A 133 -12.92 1.17 -7.74
C THR A 133 -13.04 2.59 -7.19
N PHE A 134 -11.96 3.15 -6.64
CA PHE A 134 -11.90 4.55 -6.24
C PHE A 134 -12.12 5.47 -7.43
N TYR A 135 -11.49 5.20 -8.57
CA TYR A 135 -11.68 5.97 -9.81
C TYR A 135 -13.12 5.92 -10.34
N GLN A 136 -13.84 4.82 -10.12
CA GLN A 136 -15.24 4.73 -10.53
C GLN A 136 -16.16 5.63 -9.69
N ILE A 137 -15.88 5.77 -8.39
CA ILE A 137 -16.66 6.60 -7.47
C ILE A 137 -16.22 8.07 -7.54
N ASP A 138 -14.91 8.32 -7.50
CA ASP A 138 -14.30 9.64 -7.55
C ASP A 138 -13.00 9.62 -8.38
N LYS A 139 -13.02 10.34 -9.50
CA LYS A 139 -11.90 10.37 -10.46
C LYS A 139 -10.61 10.93 -9.85
N THR A 140 -10.72 11.86 -8.90
CA THR A 140 -9.57 12.44 -8.20
C THR A 140 -9.02 11.44 -7.19
N ALA A 141 -9.88 10.77 -6.43
CA ALA A 141 -9.48 9.73 -5.48
C ALA A 141 -8.71 8.60 -6.17
N GLY A 142 -9.21 8.10 -7.31
CA GLY A 142 -8.52 7.06 -8.07
C GLY A 142 -7.12 7.49 -8.54
N LYS A 143 -6.96 8.75 -8.97
CA LYS A 143 -5.65 9.29 -9.40
C LYS A 143 -4.67 9.40 -8.24
N LEU A 144 -5.13 9.74 -7.03
CA LEU A 144 -4.28 9.80 -5.84
C LEU A 144 -3.73 8.42 -5.43
N CYS A 145 -4.36 7.33 -5.88
CA CYS A 145 -3.87 5.97 -5.64
C CYS A 145 -2.79 5.52 -6.62
N ILE A 146 -2.52 6.25 -7.71
CA ILE A 146 -1.54 5.86 -8.74
C ILE A 146 -0.14 5.63 -8.14
N PRO A 147 0.42 6.50 -7.28
CA PRO A 147 1.73 6.26 -6.67
C PRO A 147 1.79 4.94 -5.89
N LEU A 148 0.74 4.58 -5.15
CA LEU A 148 0.66 3.30 -4.42
C LEU A 148 0.67 2.09 -5.38
N VAL A 149 -0.07 2.17 -6.48
CA VAL A 149 -0.10 1.09 -7.49
C VAL A 149 1.28 0.90 -8.13
N VAL A 150 1.95 1.99 -8.49
CA VAL A 150 3.31 1.95 -9.05
C VAL A 150 4.30 1.37 -8.03
N LEU A 151 4.26 1.83 -6.78
CA LEU A 151 5.17 1.36 -5.73
C LEU A 151 4.97 -0.13 -5.43
N SER A 152 3.73 -0.59 -5.26
CA SER A 152 3.44 -2.01 -5.05
C SER A 152 3.84 -2.88 -6.25
N GLY A 153 3.76 -2.34 -7.47
CA GLY A 153 4.26 -2.99 -8.68
C GLY A 153 5.78 -3.16 -8.65
N ILE A 154 6.51 -2.11 -8.25
CA ILE A 154 7.97 -2.16 -8.06
C ILE A 154 8.34 -3.24 -7.03
N TYR A 155 7.66 -3.29 -5.88
CA TYR A 155 7.88 -4.32 -4.87
C TYR A 155 7.58 -5.73 -5.38
N THR A 156 6.55 -5.90 -6.20
CA THR A 156 6.26 -7.19 -6.84
C THR A 156 7.39 -7.63 -7.77
N LEU A 157 7.92 -6.72 -8.59
CA LEU A 157 9.05 -7.00 -9.47
C LEU A 157 10.33 -7.33 -8.68
N MET A 158 10.60 -6.60 -7.59
CA MET A 158 11.73 -6.89 -6.70
C MET A 158 11.61 -8.29 -6.07
N SER A 159 10.43 -8.62 -5.53
CA SER A 159 10.15 -9.94 -4.96
C SER A 159 10.26 -11.07 -6.01
N TYR A 160 9.85 -10.81 -7.25
CA TYR A 160 9.99 -11.78 -8.34
C TYR A 160 11.46 -12.01 -8.71
N GLY A 161 12.26 -10.94 -8.82
CA GLY A 161 13.69 -11.03 -9.05
C GLY A 161 14.40 -11.83 -7.97
N GLY A 162 14.08 -11.55 -6.69
CA GLY A 162 14.59 -12.32 -5.55
C GLY A 162 14.16 -13.79 -5.58
N TYR A 163 12.91 -14.09 -5.88
CA TYR A 163 12.45 -15.48 -6.01
C TYR A 163 13.17 -16.23 -7.13
N LYS A 164 13.32 -15.60 -8.30
CA LYS A 164 13.98 -16.21 -9.46
C LYS A 164 15.45 -16.52 -9.16
N LYS A 165 16.20 -15.57 -8.59
CA LYS A 165 17.62 -15.69 -8.27
C LYS A 165 17.94 -16.92 -7.40
N PHE A 166 17.12 -17.14 -6.37
CA PHE A 166 17.36 -18.21 -5.38
C PHE A 166 16.66 -19.52 -5.73
N LYS A 167 15.80 -19.56 -6.76
CA LYS A 167 15.22 -20.81 -7.28
C LYS A 167 16.17 -21.52 -8.26
N THR A 168 17.04 -20.77 -8.92
CA THR A 168 17.99 -21.29 -9.93
C THR A 168 19.34 -21.73 -9.36
N ASN A 169 19.52 -21.67 -8.04
CA ASN A 169 20.63 -22.25 -7.29
C ASN A 169 20.13 -23.48 -6.53
#